data_AF-A0A832HGV9-F1
#
_entry.id   AF-A0A832HGV9-F1
#
_cell.length_a   1.000
_cell.length_b   1.000
_cell.length_c   1.000
_cell.angle_alpha   90.00
_cell.angle_beta   90.00
_cell.angle_gamma   90.00
#
_symmetry.space_group_name_H-M   'P 1'
#
loop_
_entity.id
_entity.type
_entity.pdbx_description
1 polymer ?
#
loop_
_entity_poly.entity_id
_entity_poly.type
_entity_poly.pdbx_seq_one_letter_code
_entity_poly.pdbx_strand_id
1 'polypeptide(L)'
;MSKKFFKIRMALLVIGLVVMGYMLATTTGIFSWLDSEPEYGPYLAEGTPIVEAVHRFKAERGLWPQYLDDLAPAYLAKTPNARWIYKVDRSGPSLAHPLVGVARTWVGYDFDAVKPTWKVFGEVYNRDIKTVAAVRVASTQSAEEQRAATVREYERRIRREPTDMTHRRAYASWLLAGGQRDAARTVIEKAGEDQPMHFWPRMALAQLELEAVPTTSTAPAATAPATQPTGAFAEFLSWVNANPAFTHQYYVFNLWQERDAAQAVMAIEAALAHPLELGKDDFQRLDFYCYDMARYLLKEKQYALVMKLCDAWQAAQDGGQTSRDESSFLALRAAAYVAEGEFAKAEADMRMLDARRGEPWARDLAGLRKAIGAKDRAFVYVPGGPETFRVFAVGE
;
A
#
# COMPACT_ATOMS: atom_id res chain seq x y z
N MET A 1 -54.69 -42.16 6.62
CA MET A 1 -53.62 -41.77 5.67
C MET A 1 -53.13 -43.04 4.96
N SER A 2 -53.19 -43.11 3.63
CA SER A 2 -52.86 -44.33 2.87
C SER A 2 -51.38 -44.70 3.01
N LYS A 3 -51.06 -45.98 3.22
CA LYS A 3 -49.68 -46.51 3.20
C LYS A 3 -48.91 -46.09 1.94
N LYS A 4 -49.60 -45.85 0.81
CA LYS A 4 -48.99 -45.36 -0.44
C LYS A 4 -48.47 -43.92 -0.31
N PHE A 5 -49.20 -43.06 0.37
CA PHE A 5 -48.83 -41.65 0.53
C PHE A 5 -47.61 -41.48 1.45
N PHE A 6 -47.51 -42.30 2.50
CA PHE A 6 -46.32 -42.35 3.36
C PHE A 6 -45.07 -42.77 2.59
N LYS A 7 -45.18 -43.79 1.72
CA LYS A 7 -44.07 -44.27 0.88
C LYS A 7 -43.55 -43.19 -0.07
N ILE A 8 -44.44 -42.42 -0.71
CA ILE A 8 -44.04 -41.34 -1.62
C ILE A 8 -43.32 -40.21 -0.88
N ARG A 9 -43.81 -39.80 0.30
CA ARG A 9 -43.15 -38.78 1.12
C ARG A 9 -41.75 -39.20 1.58
N MET A 10 -41.59 -40.45 1.99
CA MET A 10 -40.26 -40.98 2.34
C MET A 10 -39.31 -41.01 1.14
N ALA A 11 -39.79 -41.42 -0.04
CA ALA A 11 -38.95 -41.41 -1.25
C ALA A 11 -38.46 -40.00 -1.62
N LEU A 12 -39.34 -39.00 -1.56
CA LEU A 12 -38.97 -37.60 -1.84
C LEU A 12 -37.98 -37.04 -0.79
N LEU A 13 -38.13 -37.40 0.49
CA LEU A 13 -37.22 -36.98 1.54
C LEU A 13 -35.81 -37.58 1.34
N VAL A 14 -35.74 -38.86 0.97
CA VAL A 14 -34.46 -39.52 0.65
C VAL A 14 -33.79 -38.87 -0.56
N ILE A 15 -34.55 -38.58 -1.63
CA ILE A 15 -34.01 -37.87 -2.80
C ILE A 15 -33.50 -36.48 -2.39
N GLY A 16 -34.26 -35.74 -1.59
CA GLY A 16 -33.85 -34.42 -1.07
C GLY A 16 -32.56 -34.49 -0.27
N LEU A 17 -32.40 -35.49 0.61
CA LEU A 17 -31.17 -35.71 1.37
C LEU A 17 -29.98 -36.08 0.48
N VAL A 18 -30.18 -36.91 -0.55
CA VAL A 18 -29.11 -37.29 -1.50
C VAL A 18 -28.67 -36.09 -2.33
N VAL A 19 -29.60 -35.28 -2.83
CA VAL A 19 -29.28 -34.06 -3.59
C VAL A 19 -28.60 -33.04 -2.69
N MET A 20 -29.09 -32.84 -1.46
CA MET A 20 -28.45 -31.94 -0.49
C MET A 20 -27.05 -32.43 -0.10
N GLY A 21 -26.88 -33.74 0.10
CA GLY A 21 -25.57 -34.36 0.36
C GLY A 21 -24.60 -34.17 -0.80
N TYR A 22 -25.06 -34.37 -2.04
CA TYR A 22 -24.26 -34.14 -3.25
C TYR A 22 -23.90 -32.66 -3.43
N MET A 23 -24.86 -31.76 -3.25
CA MET A 23 -24.65 -30.31 -3.29
C MET A 23 -23.66 -29.87 -2.22
N LEU A 24 -23.84 -30.29 -0.96
CA LEU A 24 -22.89 -30.01 0.12
C LEU A 24 -21.52 -30.55 -0.27
N ALA A 25 -21.42 -31.80 -0.70
CA ALA A 25 -20.13 -32.40 -0.98
C ALA A 25 -19.37 -31.75 -2.16
N THR A 26 -20.09 -31.23 -3.16
CA THR A 26 -19.51 -30.52 -4.30
C THR A 26 -19.25 -29.04 -4.03
N THR A 27 -20.01 -28.40 -3.14
CA THR A 27 -19.90 -26.96 -2.84
C THR A 27 -19.03 -26.64 -1.62
N THR A 28 -19.03 -27.51 -0.59
CA THR A 28 -18.23 -27.34 0.62
C THR A 28 -16.87 -28.02 0.55
N GLY A 29 -16.63 -28.82 -0.49
CA GLY A 29 -15.41 -29.60 -0.63
C GLY A 29 -15.30 -30.71 0.41
N ILE A 30 -16.41 -31.25 0.94
CA ILE A 30 -16.34 -32.30 1.97
C ILE A 30 -15.55 -33.55 1.52
N PHE A 31 -15.48 -33.79 0.20
CA PHE A 31 -14.66 -34.84 -0.40
C PHE A 31 -13.17 -34.50 -0.45
N SER A 32 -12.77 -33.22 -0.40
CA SER A 32 -11.34 -32.85 -0.34
C SER A 32 -10.69 -33.20 1.01
N TRP A 33 -11.49 -33.52 2.02
CA TRP A 33 -10.98 -34.13 3.27
C TRP A 33 -10.71 -35.64 3.10
N LEU A 34 -11.32 -36.29 2.11
CA LEU A 34 -11.09 -37.71 1.80
C LEU A 34 -9.96 -37.91 0.78
N ASP A 35 -9.63 -36.88 -0.01
CA ASP A 35 -8.40 -36.86 -0.78
C ASP A 35 -7.21 -36.81 0.20
N SER A 36 -6.28 -37.75 0.06
CA SER A 36 -5.03 -37.75 0.82
C SER A 36 -4.38 -36.38 0.73
N GLU A 37 -3.97 -35.81 1.88
CA GLU A 37 -3.25 -34.54 1.93
C GLU A 37 -2.19 -34.52 0.83
N PRO A 38 -2.18 -33.51 -0.06
CA PRO A 38 -1.19 -33.42 -1.11
C PRO A 38 0.21 -33.59 -0.52
N GLU A 39 1.04 -34.44 -1.12
CA GLU A 39 2.42 -34.59 -0.68
C GLU A 39 3.19 -33.29 -0.97
N TYR A 40 3.26 -32.40 0.02
CA TYR A 40 4.00 -31.13 -0.08
C TYR A 40 5.52 -31.34 0.02
N GLY A 41 5.94 -32.48 0.57
CA GLY A 41 7.35 -32.79 0.86
C GLY A 41 8.31 -32.52 -0.30
N PRO A 42 8.05 -33.03 -1.52
CA PRO A 42 8.91 -32.78 -2.68
C PRO A 42 9.05 -31.29 -3.03
N TYR A 43 7.95 -30.53 -2.99
CA TYR A 43 7.96 -29.09 -3.31
C TYR A 43 8.69 -28.28 -2.25
N LEU A 44 8.54 -28.64 -0.97
CA LEU A 44 9.31 -28.02 0.11
C LEU A 44 10.79 -28.37 0.03
N ALA A 45 11.13 -29.60 -0.36
CA ALA A 45 12.51 -29.98 -0.60
C ALA A 45 13.14 -29.17 -1.75
N GLU A 46 12.37 -28.86 -2.79
CA GLU A 46 12.80 -28.01 -3.90
C GLU A 46 12.91 -26.51 -3.52
N GLY A 47 11.97 -25.99 -2.73
CA GLY A 47 11.94 -24.56 -2.37
C GLY A 47 12.95 -24.16 -1.29
N THR A 48 13.33 -25.08 -0.40
CA THR A 48 14.30 -24.81 0.68
C THR A 48 15.64 -24.23 0.18
N PRO A 49 16.33 -24.81 -0.81
CA PRO A 49 17.58 -24.23 -1.32
C PRO A 49 17.38 -22.84 -1.98
N ILE A 50 16.19 -22.54 -2.51
CA ILE A 50 15.87 -21.21 -3.05
C ILE A 50 15.82 -20.18 -1.93
N VAL A 51 15.13 -20.50 -0.83
CA VAL A 51 15.04 -19.64 0.36
C VAL A 51 16.43 -19.40 0.98
N GLU A 52 17.26 -20.43 1.06
CA GLU A 52 18.66 -20.31 1.50
C GLU A 52 19.48 -19.38 0.58
N ALA A 53 19.29 -19.50 -0.73
CA ALA A 53 19.94 -18.61 -1.70
C ALA A 53 19.46 -17.15 -1.58
N VAL A 54 18.17 -16.92 -1.34
CA VAL A 54 17.60 -15.59 -1.06
C VAL A 54 18.26 -14.97 0.18
N HIS A 55 18.46 -15.74 1.25
CA HIS A 55 19.15 -15.27 2.44
C HIS A 55 20.63 -14.95 2.20
N ARG A 56 21.35 -15.81 1.49
CA ARG A 56 22.76 -15.53 1.12
C ARG A 56 22.87 -14.28 0.27
N PHE A 57 21.98 -14.12 -0.72
CA PHE A 57 21.90 -12.92 -1.54
C PHE A 57 21.69 -11.68 -0.66
N LYS A 58 20.71 -11.69 0.26
CA LYS A 58 20.45 -10.56 1.17
C LYS A 58 21.65 -10.25 2.07
N ALA A 59 22.32 -11.27 2.60
CA ALA A 59 23.48 -11.09 3.47
C ALA A 59 24.65 -10.42 2.74
N GLU A 60 24.92 -10.80 1.50
CA GLU A 60 26.05 -10.29 0.70
C GLU A 60 25.75 -9.01 -0.08
N ARG A 61 24.48 -8.79 -0.47
CA ARG A 61 24.07 -7.66 -1.32
C ARG A 61 23.32 -6.58 -0.56
N GLY A 62 22.93 -6.82 0.69
CA GLY A 62 22.15 -5.89 1.51
C GLY A 62 20.70 -5.71 1.06
N LEU A 63 20.27 -6.31 -0.06
CA LEU A 63 18.91 -6.22 -0.62
C LEU A 63 18.34 -7.60 -0.89
N TRP A 64 17.01 -7.76 -0.85
CA TRP A 64 16.36 -8.98 -1.33
C TRP A 64 16.53 -9.08 -2.84
N PRO A 65 16.74 -10.27 -3.44
CA PRO A 65 16.79 -10.38 -4.89
C PRO A 65 15.49 -9.86 -5.49
N GLN A 66 15.55 -9.25 -6.68
CA GLN A 66 14.36 -8.76 -7.36
C GLN A 66 13.66 -9.91 -8.09
N TYR A 67 14.46 -10.82 -8.66
CA TYR A 67 14.00 -11.98 -9.42
C TYR A 67 14.74 -13.25 -9.00
N LEU A 68 14.15 -14.41 -9.27
CA LEU A 68 14.85 -15.70 -9.07
C LEU A 68 16.11 -15.81 -9.94
N ASP A 69 16.14 -15.14 -11.10
CA ASP A 69 17.33 -15.06 -11.96
C ASP A 69 18.52 -14.38 -11.29
N ASP A 70 18.29 -13.51 -10.30
CA ASP A 70 19.38 -12.86 -9.57
C ASP A 70 20.17 -13.85 -8.68
N LEU A 71 19.60 -15.03 -8.43
CA LEU A 71 20.21 -16.07 -7.61
C LEU A 71 21.17 -16.97 -8.40
N ALA A 72 21.06 -17.07 -9.72
CA ALA A 72 21.87 -17.97 -10.53
C ALA A 72 22.91 -17.21 -11.38
N PRO A 73 24.12 -17.77 -11.61
CA PRO A 73 24.65 -19.01 -11.04
C PRO A 73 25.29 -18.83 -9.64
N ALA A 74 25.33 -17.60 -9.11
CA ALA A 74 26.16 -17.26 -7.95
C ALA A 74 25.72 -17.92 -6.64
N TYR A 75 24.42 -18.04 -6.41
CA TYR A 75 23.81 -18.60 -5.20
C TYR A 75 23.14 -19.96 -5.46
N LEU A 76 22.67 -20.18 -6.69
CA LEU A 76 22.08 -21.43 -7.17
C LEU A 76 22.78 -21.89 -8.44
N ALA A 77 22.99 -23.20 -8.61
CA ALA A 77 23.63 -23.75 -9.80
C ALA A 77 22.86 -23.46 -11.10
N LYS A 78 21.54 -23.32 -11.02
CA LYS A 78 20.64 -22.98 -12.14
C LYS A 78 19.47 -22.16 -11.63
N THR A 79 18.85 -21.38 -12.52
CA THR A 79 17.58 -20.71 -12.21
C THR A 79 16.53 -21.75 -11.77
N PRO A 80 15.78 -21.48 -10.70
CA PRO A 80 14.64 -22.30 -10.29
C PRO A 80 13.63 -22.54 -11.42
N ASN A 81 12.83 -23.58 -11.28
CA ASN A 81 11.73 -23.86 -12.20
C ASN A 81 10.81 -22.62 -12.34
N ALA A 82 10.42 -22.28 -13.57
CA ALA A 82 9.52 -21.16 -13.88
C ALA A 82 8.13 -21.26 -13.20
N ARG A 83 7.78 -22.40 -12.62
CA ARG A 83 6.59 -22.57 -11.77
C ARG A 83 6.73 -21.90 -10.41
N TRP A 84 7.94 -21.66 -9.92
CA TRP A 84 8.15 -20.87 -8.72
C TRP A 84 7.88 -19.39 -9.01
N ILE A 85 6.95 -18.82 -8.25
CA ILE A 85 6.62 -17.41 -8.27
C ILE A 85 7.28 -16.77 -7.07
N TYR A 86 8.20 -15.86 -7.33
CA TYR A 86 8.85 -15.06 -6.31
C TYR A 86 8.38 -13.61 -6.43
N LYS A 87 8.06 -12.99 -5.30
CA LYS A 87 7.76 -11.55 -5.23
C LYS A 87 8.36 -10.98 -3.95
N VAL A 88 8.69 -9.70 -3.98
CA VAL A 88 9.06 -8.93 -2.79
C VAL A 88 8.02 -7.84 -2.63
N ASP A 89 7.34 -7.83 -1.50
CA ASP A 89 6.42 -6.76 -1.12
C ASP A 89 6.82 -6.16 0.22
N ARG A 90 6.00 -5.24 0.76
CA ARG A 90 6.28 -4.53 2.03
C ARG A 90 6.37 -5.48 3.24
N SER A 91 5.81 -6.68 3.15
CA SER A 91 5.88 -7.69 4.21
C SER A 91 7.14 -8.57 4.12
N GLY A 92 7.87 -8.47 3.00
CA GLY A 92 9.09 -9.21 2.72
C GLY A 92 9.01 -10.03 1.43
N PRO A 93 10.03 -10.86 1.18
CA PRO A 93 10.01 -11.81 0.07
C PRO A 93 9.01 -12.94 0.34
N SER A 94 8.37 -13.41 -0.72
CA SER A 94 7.57 -14.62 -0.72
C SER A 94 7.87 -15.46 -1.95
N LEU A 95 7.72 -16.77 -1.80
CA LEU A 95 8.04 -17.77 -2.79
C LEU A 95 6.92 -18.81 -2.81
N ALA A 96 6.20 -18.91 -3.92
CA ALA A 96 5.03 -19.78 -4.04
C ALA A 96 5.16 -20.70 -5.25
N HIS A 97 4.69 -21.95 -5.13
CA HIS A 97 4.58 -22.90 -6.22
C HIS A 97 3.12 -23.34 -6.38
N PRO A 98 2.48 -23.16 -7.55
CA PRO A 98 1.13 -23.62 -7.79
C PRO A 98 1.10 -25.15 -7.90
N LEU A 99 0.18 -25.81 -7.20
CA LEU A 99 0.01 -27.25 -7.29
C LEU A 99 -0.91 -27.61 -8.46
N VAL A 100 -0.39 -28.37 -9.43
CA VAL A 100 -1.16 -28.82 -10.59
C VAL A 100 -2.09 -29.96 -10.17
N GLY A 101 -3.38 -29.85 -10.48
CA GLY A 101 -4.38 -30.89 -10.21
C GLY A 101 -5.13 -30.74 -8.88
N VAL A 102 -4.76 -29.77 -8.04
CA VAL A 102 -5.49 -29.44 -6.80
C VAL A 102 -6.02 -28.01 -6.93
N ALA A 103 -7.33 -27.83 -6.79
CA ALA A 103 -7.95 -26.53 -7.01
C ALA A 103 -7.48 -25.51 -5.96
N ARG A 104 -6.85 -24.42 -6.42
CA ARG A 104 -6.52 -23.21 -5.63
C ARG A 104 -5.56 -23.43 -4.46
N THR A 105 -4.69 -24.44 -4.51
CA THR A 105 -3.66 -24.65 -3.50
C THR A 105 -2.29 -24.20 -4.00
N TRP A 106 -1.62 -23.43 -3.15
CA TRP A 106 -0.23 -23.04 -3.31
C TRP A 106 0.56 -23.68 -2.19
N VAL A 107 1.81 -24.03 -2.46
CA VAL A 107 2.77 -24.37 -1.41
C VAL A 107 3.93 -23.40 -1.50
N GLY A 108 4.41 -22.89 -0.38
CA GLY A 108 5.43 -21.86 -0.44
C GLY A 108 5.93 -21.38 0.91
N TYR A 109 6.63 -20.26 0.83
CA TYR A 109 7.32 -19.61 1.92
C TYR A 109 6.95 -18.13 1.90
N ASP A 110 6.48 -17.60 3.02
CA ASP A 110 6.25 -16.19 3.24
C ASP A 110 7.19 -15.70 4.34
N PHE A 111 7.96 -14.65 4.07
CA PHE A 111 8.82 -14.04 5.08
C PHE A 111 7.99 -13.19 6.04
N ASP A 112 8.15 -13.41 7.33
CA ASP A 112 7.56 -12.57 8.37
C ASP A 112 8.58 -11.48 8.77
N ALA A 113 8.39 -10.25 8.30
CA ALA A 113 9.28 -9.14 8.66
C ALA A 113 9.24 -8.76 10.15
N VAL A 114 8.12 -9.03 10.85
CA VAL A 114 7.97 -8.74 12.28
C VAL A 114 8.77 -9.73 13.11
N LYS A 115 8.75 -11.01 12.70
CA LYS A 115 9.55 -12.08 13.29
C LYS A 115 10.39 -12.69 12.16
N PRO A 116 11.62 -12.20 11.90
CA PRO A 116 12.41 -12.51 10.69
C PRO A 116 12.65 -14.01 10.53
N THR A 117 11.66 -14.70 9.95
CA THR A 117 11.50 -16.15 9.83
C THR A 117 10.63 -16.42 8.61
N TRP A 118 10.73 -17.62 8.05
CA TRP A 118 9.88 -18.03 6.94
C TRP A 118 8.73 -18.89 7.47
N LYS A 119 7.52 -18.47 7.16
CA LYS A 119 6.32 -19.29 7.33
C LYS A 119 6.18 -20.16 6.09
N VAL A 120 6.10 -21.46 6.30
CA VAL A 120 5.76 -22.39 5.23
C VAL A 120 4.25 -22.47 5.19
N PHE A 121 3.65 -22.09 4.08
CA PHE A 121 2.22 -22.22 3.86
C PHE A 121 1.93 -23.34 2.87
N GLY A 122 0.77 -23.95 3.02
CA GLY A 122 0.18 -24.88 2.08
C GLY A 122 -1.23 -25.28 2.51
N GLU A 123 -1.79 -26.36 1.96
CA GLU A 123 -3.16 -26.81 2.22
C GLU A 123 -4.29 -25.95 1.63
N VAL A 124 -5.52 -26.42 1.87
CA VAL A 124 -6.74 -25.69 1.53
C VAL A 124 -6.71 -24.37 2.31
N TYR A 125 -6.77 -23.25 1.58
CA TYR A 125 -6.71 -21.88 2.11
C TYR A 125 -5.33 -21.38 2.57
N ASN A 126 -4.21 -21.97 2.11
CA ASN A 126 -2.85 -21.48 2.39
C ASN A 126 -2.57 -21.32 3.90
N ARG A 127 -2.92 -22.34 4.69
CA ARG A 127 -2.64 -22.33 6.13
C ARG A 127 -1.15 -22.50 6.38
N ASP A 128 -0.67 -21.93 7.48
CA ASP A 128 0.69 -22.15 7.95
C ASP A 128 0.88 -23.63 8.33
N ILE A 129 1.72 -24.33 7.57
CA ILE A 129 2.09 -25.73 7.82
C ILE A 129 3.14 -25.79 8.93
N LYS A 130 4.15 -24.92 8.86
CA LYS A 130 5.24 -24.84 9.85
C LYS A 130 6.00 -23.51 9.75
N THR A 131 6.62 -23.09 10.85
CA THR A 131 7.64 -22.03 10.80
C THR A 131 9.02 -22.67 10.68
N VAL A 132 9.82 -22.20 9.72
CA VAL A 132 11.22 -22.56 9.60
C VAL A 132 12.04 -21.37 10.09
N ALA A 133 12.92 -21.61 11.06
CA ALA A 133 13.82 -20.58 11.54
C ALA A 133 14.62 -20.01 10.37
N ALA A 134 14.76 -18.68 10.30
CA ALA A 134 15.56 -18.05 9.26
C ALA A 134 16.98 -18.63 9.30
N VAL A 135 17.46 -19.04 8.13
CA VAL A 135 18.84 -19.49 7.96
C VAL A 135 19.72 -18.28 8.22
N ARG A 136 20.37 -18.25 9.39
CA ARG A 136 21.30 -17.19 9.75
C ARG A 136 22.59 -17.37 8.95
N VAL A 137 22.62 -16.74 7.79
CA VAL A 137 23.85 -16.56 7.02
C VAL A 137 24.54 -15.32 7.57
N ALA A 138 25.56 -15.51 8.40
CA ALA A 138 26.42 -14.40 8.78
C ALA A 138 27.18 -13.93 7.53
N SER A 139 27.08 -12.63 7.22
CA SER A 139 27.96 -12.05 6.20
C SER A 139 29.38 -12.02 6.75
N THR A 140 30.34 -12.46 5.96
CA THR A 140 31.77 -12.34 6.26
C THR A 140 32.34 -10.99 5.81
N GLN A 141 31.53 -10.16 5.15
CA GLN A 141 31.92 -8.86 4.64
C GLN A 141 31.93 -7.82 5.76
N SER A 142 32.88 -6.88 5.67
CA SER A 142 32.84 -5.64 6.43
C SER A 142 31.61 -4.80 6.07
N ALA A 143 31.24 -3.87 6.95
CA ALA A 143 30.13 -2.95 6.68
C ALA A 143 30.35 -2.09 5.43
N GLU A 144 31.61 -1.74 5.11
CA GLU A 144 31.97 -1.00 3.91
C GLU A 144 31.80 -1.84 2.64
N GLU A 145 32.26 -3.10 2.65
CA GLU A 145 32.07 -4.02 1.53
C GLU A 145 30.59 -4.29 1.27
N GLN A 146 29.80 -4.48 2.33
CA GLN A 146 28.36 -4.66 2.22
C GLN A 146 27.67 -3.42 1.65
N ARG A 147 28.05 -2.21 2.11
CA ARG A 147 27.56 -0.94 1.55
C ARG A 147 27.89 -0.82 0.06
N ALA A 148 29.12 -1.13 -0.33
CA ALA A 148 29.54 -1.10 -1.73
C ALA A 148 28.80 -2.16 -2.58
N ALA A 149 28.51 -3.33 -2.01
CA ALA A 149 27.71 -4.36 -2.67
C ALA A 149 26.25 -3.91 -2.89
N THR A 150 25.64 -3.26 -1.90
CA THR A 150 24.30 -2.66 -2.01
C THR A 150 24.23 -1.60 -3.11
N VAL A 151 25.22 -0.70 -3.17
CA VAL A 151 25.32 0.32 -4.24
C VAL A 151 25.36 -0.35 -5.62
N ARG A 152 26.27 -1.32 -5.81
CA ARG A 152 26.38 -2.04 -7.08
C ARG A 152 25.09 -2.75 -7.46
N GLU A 153 24.35 -3.26 -6.49
CA GLU A 153 23.09 -3.94 -6.72
C GLU A 153 21.98 -2.96 -7.15
N TYR A 154 21.86 -1.79 -6.51
CA TYR A 154 20.93 -0.75 -6.97
C TYR A 154 21.26 -0.30 -8.41
N GLU A 155 22.53 -0.03 -8.70
CA GLU A 155 22.95 0.35 -10.05
C GLU A 155 22.67 -0.75 -11.08
N ARG A 156 22.83 -2.03 -10.71
CA ARG A 156 22.50 -3.16 -11.58
C ARG A 156 21.00 -3.17 -11.91
N ARG A 157 20.12 -2.96 -10.93
CA ARG A 157 18.66 -2.89 -11.14
C ARG A 157 18.28 -1.74 -12.05
N ILE A 158 18.84 -0.55 -11.80
CA ILE A 158 18.61 0.64 -12.63
C ILE A 158 19.08 0.40 -14.07
N ARG A 159 20.22 -0.28 -14.29
CA ARG A 159 20.67 -0.63 -15.65
C ARG A 159 19.77 -1.67 -16.33
N ARG A 160 19.24 -2.63 -15.57
CA ARG A 160 18.34 -3.68 -16.09
C ARG A 160 16.97 -3.10 -16.48
N GLU A 161 16.44 -2.21 -15.65
CA GLU A 161 15.10 -1.59 -15.79
C GLU A 161 15.21 -0.06 -15.68
N PRO A 162 15.76 0.63 -16.70
CA PRO A 162 16.06 2.06 -16.62
C PRO A 162 14.80 2.94 -16.54
N THR A 163 13.66 2.41 -16.98
CA THR A 163 12.36 3.10 -16.95
C THR A 163 11.63 2.91 -15.61
N ASP A 164 12.00 1.93 -14.79
CA ASP A 164 11.35 1.70 -13.49
C ASP A 164 11.92 2.64 -12.43
N MET A 165 11.12 3.64 -12.06
CA MET A 165 11.49 4.66 -11.06
C MET A 165 11.61 4.08 -9.64
N THR A 166 11.04 2.91 -9.38
CA THR A 166 11.07 2.26 -8.06
C THR A 166 12.51 2.00 -7.60
N HIS A 167 13.39 1.57 -8.50
CA HIS A 167 14.80 1.30 -8.16
C HIS A 167 15.56 2.57 -7.78
N ARG A 168 15.35 3.67 -8.53
CA ARG A 168 15.99 4.96 -8.26
C ARG A 168 15.48 5.58 -6.97
N ARG A 169 14.18 5.49 -6.73
CA ARG A 169 13.56 5.94 -5.47
C ARG A 169 14.07 5.18 -4.27
N ALA A 170 14.15 3.86 -4.35
CA ALA A 170 14.70 3.02 -3.29
C ALA A 170 16.18 3.34 -3.04
N TYR A 171 16.98 3.51 -4.10
CA TYR A 171 18.40 3.85 -3.98
C TYR A 171 18.61 5.22 -3.31
N ALA A 172 17.91 6.26 -3.76
CA ALA A 172 17.99 7.59 -3.15
C ALA A 172 17.54 7.56 -1.68
N SER A 173 16.46 6.82 -1.36
CA SER A 173 15.99 6.67 0.03
C SER A 173 17.04 5.99 0.91
N TRP A 174 17.68 4.92 0.43
CA TRP A 174 18.75 4.22 1.15
C TRP A 174 19.98 5.12 1.38
N LEU A 175 20.37 5.92 0.38
CA LEU A 175 21.46 6.90 0.51
C LEU A 175 21.13 7.96 1.57
N LEU A 176 19.90 8.50 1.57
CA LEU A 176 19.45 9.48 2.56
C LEU A 176 19.43 8.90 3.98
N ALA A 177 18.93 7.67 4.15
CA ALA A 177 18.96 6.98 5.44
C ALA A 177 20.40 6.77 5.95
N GLY A 178 21.37 6.60 5.04
CA GLY A 178 22.79 6.54 5.34
C GLY A 178 23.49 7.90 5.51
N GLY A 179 22.76 9.02 5.49
CA GLY A 179 23.31 10.38 5.58
C GLY A 179 24.02 10.89 4.32
N GLN A 180 23.95 10.17 3.21
CA GLN A 180 24.63 10.49 1.95
C GLN A 180 23.75 11.37 1.06
N ARG A 181 23.42 12.58 1.55
CA ARG A 181 22.44 13.48 0.90
C ARG A 181 22.86 13.90 -0.52
N ASP A 182 24.13 14.24 -0.72
CA ASP A 182 24.61 14.67 -2.04
C ASP A 182 24.58 13.54 -3.07
N ALA A 183 24.96 12.32 -2.66
CA ALA A 183 24.85 11.15 -3.53
C ALA A 183 23.39 10.84 -3.89
N ALA A 184 22.47 10.98 -2.92
CA ALA A 184 21.04 10.81 -3.20
C ALA A 184 20.55 11.86 -4.21
N ARG A 185 20.97 13.13 -4.06
CA ARG A 185 20.70 14.19 -5.03
C ARG A 185 21.20 13.82 -6.43
N THR A 186 22.44 13.34 -6.59
CA THR A 186 22.96 12.90 -7.90
C THR A 186 22.08 11.83 -8.55
N VAL A 187 21.61 10.84 -7.76
CA VAL A 187 20.72 9.78 -8.27
C VAL A 187 19.38 10.35 -8.76
N ILE A 188 18.83 11.32 -8.02
CA ILE A 188 17.55 11.97 -8.34
C ILE A 188 17.70 12.87 -9.58
N GLU A 189 18.75 13.68 -9.67
CA GLU A 189 19.04 14.52 -10.84
C GLU A 189 19.18 13.65 -12.09
N LYS A 190 19.95 12.55 -11.99
CA LYS A 190 20.09 11.61 -13.10
C LYS A 190 18.76 10.97 -13.49
N ALA A 191 17.88 10.69 -12.53
CA ALA A 191 16.53 10.20 -12.80
C ALA A 191 15.69 11.22 -13.59
N GLY A 192 15.82 12.51 -13.26
CA GLY A 192 15.14 13.61 -13.96
C GLY A 192 15.67 13.82 -15.38
N GLU A 193 16.97 13.66 -15.61
CA GLU A 193 17.56 13.68 -16.96
C GLU A 193 17.05 12.52 -17.83
N ASP A 194 17.04 11.31 -17.26
CA ASP A 194 16.67 10.10 -17.99
C ASP A 194 15.16 10.03 -18.25
N GLN A 195 14.35 10.63 -17.38
CA GLN A 195 12.88 10.65 -17.47
C GLN A 195 12.31 12.06 -17.18
N PRO A 196 12.46 13.01 -18.11
CA PRO A 196 12.13 14.41 -17.88
C PRO A 196 10.63 14.68 -17.69
N MET A 197 9.75 13.75 -18.06
CA MET A 197 8.31 13.89 -17.82
C MET A 197 7.84 13.26 -16.51
N HIS A 198 8.70 12.50 -15.81
CA HIS A 198 8.32 11.86 -14.57
C HIS A 198 8.29 12.89 -13.42
N PHE A 199 7.25 12.84 -12.57
CA PHE A 199 7.07 13.81 -11.48
C PHE A 199 8.09 13.63 -10.34
N TRP A 200 8.36 12.36 -9.96
CA TRP A 200 9.10 12.02 -8.75
C TRP A 200 10.47 12.72 -8.61
N PRO A 201 11.33 12.78 -9.65
CA PRO A 201 12.64 13.43 -9.50
C PRO A 201 12.54 14.90 -9.04
N ARG A 202 11.61 15.67 -9.62
CA ARG A 202 11.42 17.08 -9.27
C ARG A 202 10.83 17.25 -7.88
N MET A 203 9.82 16.44 -7.55
CA MET A 203 9.25 16.41 -6.20
C MET A 203 10.31 16.06 -5.15
N ALA A 204 11.18 15.11 -5.45
CA ALA A 204 12.27 14.68 -4.58
C ALA A 204 13.33 15.78 -4.37
N LEU A 205 13.73 16.49 -5.43
CA LEU A 205 14.62 17.64 -5.30
C LEU A 205 13.99 18.78 -4.50
N ALA A 206 12.70 19.08 -4.73
CA ALA A 206 11.95 20.06 -3.95
C ALA A 206 11.92 19.70 -2.46
N GLN A 207 11.62 18.44 -2.12
CA GLN A 207 11.68 17.95 -0.74
C GLN A 207 13.07 18.10 -0.13
N LEU A 208 14.14 17.77 -0.88
CA LEU A 208 15.51 17.93 -0.39
C LEU A 208 15.91 19.39 -0.18
N GLU A 209 15.42 20.32 -1.00
CA GLU A 209 15.64 21.75 -0.73
C GLU A 209 14.91 22.18 0.54
N LEU A 210 13.63 21.81 0.67
CA LEU A 210 12.78 22.21 1.78
C LEU A 210 13.21 21.65 3.15
N GLU A 211 13.84 20.48 3.19
CA GLU A 211 14.43 19.90 4.41
C GLU A 211 15.78 20.53 4.80
N ALA A 212 16.49 21.16 3.85
CA ALA A 212 17.78 21.79 4.13
C ALA A 212 17.62 23.16 4.83
N VAL A 213 16.43 23.75 4.77
CA VAL A 213 16.10 25.00 5.47
C VAL A 213 15.87 24.68 6.96
N PRO A 214 16.69 25.21 7.88
CA PRO A 214 16.48 24.99 9.31
C PRO A 214 15.11 25.52 9.73
N THR A 215 14.30 24.69 10.37
CA THR A 215 13.00 25.09 10.96
C THR A 215 13.15 25.93 12.22
N THR A 216 14.28 26.62 12.42
CA THR A 216 14.65 27.36 13.64
C THR A 216 13.82 28.62 13.89
N SER A 217 12.80 28.90 13.08
CA SER A 217 11.86 29.97 13.39
C SER A 217 10.85 29.48 14.44
N THR A 218 11.12 29.76 15.71
CA THR A 218 10.14 29.72 16.81
C THR A 218 9.16 30.88 16.78
N ALA A 219 9.21 31.75 15.76
CA ALA A 219 8.23 32.80 15.58
C ALA A 219 6.86 32.17 15.23
N PRO A 220 5.74 32.67 15.78
CA PRO A 220 4.42 32.22 15.40
C PRO A 220 4.25 32.30 13.88
N ALA A 221 3.83 31.20 13.25
CA ALA A 221 3.66 31.09 11.79
C ALA A 221 2.77 32.18 11.16
N ALA A 222 2.00 32.92 11.96
CA ALA A 222 1.05 33.92 11.51
C ALA A 222 1.65 35.24 10.98
N THR A 223 2.95 35.50 11.15
CA THR A 223 3.57 36.80 10.76
C THR A 223 4.84 36.72 9.93
N ALA A 224 5.36 35.52 9.63
CA ALA A 224 6.45 35.40 8.68
C ALA A 224 5.91 35.63 7.26
N PRO A 225 6.49 36.54 6.45
CA PRO A 225 6.08 36.69 5.06
C PRO A 225 6.27 35.35 4.35
N ALA A 226 5.28 34.96 3.53
CA ALA A 226 5.35 33.74 2.73
C ALA A 226 6.64 33.78 1.90
N THR A 227 7.62 32.98 2.28
CA THR A 227 8.86 32.85 1.52
C THR A 227 8.49 32.28 0.17
N GLN A 228 8.69 33.07 -0.88
CA GLN A 228 8.48 32.62 -2.25
C GLN A 228 9.31 31.37 -2.48
N PRO A 229 8.72 30.29 -3.03
CA PRO A 229 9.47 29.11 -3.42
C PRO A 229 10.64 29.51 -4.33
N THR A 230 11.83 28.98 -4.06
CA THR A 230 13.00 29.13 -4.91
C THR A 230 13.47 27.77 -5.42
N GLY A 231 14.50 27.77 -6.27
CA GLY A 231 15.23 26.55 -6.64
C GLY A 231 14.36 25.44 -7.23
N ALA A 232 14.61 24.21 -6.76
CA ALA A 232 13.93 23.00 -7.17
C ALA A 232 12.44 23.00 -6.80
N PHE A 233 12.06 23.68 -5.71
CA PHE A 233 10.63 23.76 -5.37
C PHE A 233 9.87 24.67 -6.34
N ALA A 234 10.43 25.83 -6.69
CA ALA A 234 9.85 26.69 -7.72
C ALA A 234 9.77 25.98 -9.09
N GLU A 235 10.80 25.23 -9.45
CA GLU A 235 10.81 24.42 -10.68
C GLU A 235 9.70 23.36 -10.65
N PHE A 236 9.53 22.66 -9.53
CA PHE A 236 8.47 21.67 -9.39
C PHE A 236 7.08 22.31 -9.52
N LEU A 237 6.83 23.46 -8.89
CA LEU A 237 5.57 24.20 -9.03
C LEU A 237 5.33 24.64 -10.48
N SER A 238 6.35 25.12 -11.17
CA SER A 238 6.27 25.47 -12.60
C SER A 238 5.88 24.25 -13.44
N TRP A 239 6.50 23.10 -13.18
CA TRP A 239 6.18 21.86 -13.87
C TRP A 239 4.75 21.38 -13.59
N VAL A 240 4.27 21.44 -12.34
CA VAL A 240 2.88 21.09 -11.98
C VAL A 240 1.88 21.99 -12.68
N ASN A 241 2.16 23.29 -12.78
CA ASN A 241 1.30 24.24 -13.51
C ASN A 241 1.25 23.96 -15.01
N ALA A 242 2.37 23.50 -15.59
CA ALA A 242 2.43 23.09 -17.00
C ALA A 242 1.79 21.72 -17.26
N ASN A 243 1.66 20.88 -16.22
CA ASN A 243 1.12 19.52 -16.30
C ASN A 243 0.02 19.33 -15.24
N PRO A 244 -1.09 20.08 -15.30
CA PRO A 244 -2.06 20.09 -14.23
C PRO A 244 -2.80 18.74 -14.14
N ALA A 245 -2.78 18.15 -12.95
CA ALA A 245 -3.52 16.92 -12.63
C ALA A 245 -3.82 16.88 -11.13
N PHE A 246 -4.87 16.14 -10.74
CA PHE A 246 -5.23 15.96 -9.34
C PHE A 246 -4.06 15.45 -8.48
N THR A 247 -3.36 14.40 -8.94
CA THR A 247 -2.22 13.82 -8.22
C THR A 247 -1.02 14.76 -8.13
N HIS A 248 -0.77 15.57 -9.16
CA HIS A 248 0.33 16.54 -9.14
C HIS A 248 0.06 17.65 -8.11
N GLN A 249 -1.17 18.12 -7.99
CA GLN A 249 -1.56 19.08 -6.96
C GLN A 249 -1.55 18.45 -5.55
N TYR A 250 -1.90 17.17 -5.42
CA TYR A 250 -1.69 16.42 -4.17
C TYR A 250 -0.21 16.42 -3.74
N TYR A 251 0.73 16.26 -4.69
CA TYR A 251 2.15 16.32 -4.36
C TYR A 251 2.59 17.71 -3.89
N VAL A 252 2.03 18.78 -4.45
CA VAL A 252 2.24 20.15 -3.96
C VAL A 252 1.70 20.31 -2.53
N PHE A 253 0.48 19.83 -2.28
CA PHE A 253 -0.10 19.75 -0.93
C PHE A 253 0.87 19.07 0.05
N ASN A 254 1.42 17.91 -0.32
CA ASN A 254 2.31 17.16 0.55
C ASN A 254 3.60 17.92 0.92
N LEU A 255 4.14 18.73 0.01
CA LEU A 255 5.31 19.55 0.30
C LEU A 255 4.99 20.71 1.25
N TRP A 256 3.75 21.22 1.21
CA TRP A 256 3.31 22.35 2.04
C TRP A 256 2.75 21.97 3.40
N GLN A 257 2.16 20.79 3.57
CA GLN A 257 1.32 20.48 4.74
C GLN A 257 1.98 20.62 6.11
N GLU A 258 3.30 20.45 6.19
CA GLU A 258 4.10 20.62 7.42
C GLU A 258 4.69 22.03 7.59
N ARG A 259 4.48 22.92 6.61
CA ARG A 259 5.18 24.21 6.47
C ARG A 259 4.25 25.40 6.44
N ASP A 260 3.23 25.36 5.61
CA ASP A 260 2.28 26.45 5.40
C ASP A 260 0.88 25.89 5.14
N ALA A 261 0.00 26.05 6.13
CA ALA A 261 -1.35 25.53 6.05
C ALA A 261 -2.20 26.21 4.98
N ALA A 262 -1.99 27.50 4.72
CA ALA A 262 -2.74 28.20 3.70
C ALA A 262 -2.36 27.69 2.30
N GLN A 263 -1.06 27.51 2.03
CA GLN A 263 -0.58 26.95 0.77
C GLN A 263 -1.02 25.48 0.59
N ALA A 264 -1.00 24.69 1.66
CA ALA A 264 -1.49 23.32 1.62
C ALA A 264 -2.98 23.26 1.26
N VAL A 265 -3.83 24.11 1.87
CA VAL A 265 -5.25 24.21 1.54
C VAL A 265 -5.46 24.68 0.09
N MET A 266 -4.72 25.69 -0.36
CA MET A 266 -4.78 26.16 -1.76
C MET A 266 -4.42 25.06 -2.77
N ALA A 267 -3.43 24.22 -2.45
CA ALA A 267 -3.06 23.09 -3.31
C ALA A 267 -4.19 22.04 -3.39
N ILE A 268 -4.92 21.80 -2.30
CA ILE A 268 -6.07 20.90 -2.29
C ILE A 268 -7.23 21.48 -3.12
N GLU A 269 -7.49 22.80 -3.01
CA GLU A 269 -8.48 23.47 -3.86
C GLU A 269 -8.13 23.37 -5.34
N ALA A 270 -6.86 23.58 -5.68
CA ALA A 270 -6.35 23.42 -7.03
C ALA A 270 -6.48 21.96 -7.53
N ALA A 271 -6.23 20.96 -6.67
CA ALA A 271 -6.44 19.56 -7.01
C ALA A 271 -7.89 19.28 -7.41
N LEU A 272 -8.85 19.82 -6.65
CA LEU A 272 -10.29 19.66 -6.91
C LEU A 272 -10.80 20.40 -8.17
N ALA A 273 -9.96 21.20 -8.83
CA ALA A 273 -10.27 21.76 -10.15
C ALA A 273 -10.07 20.74 -11.29
N HIS A 274 -9.52 19.56 -10.99
CA HIS A 274 -9.22 18.51 -11.96
C HIS A 274 -10.03 17.24 -11.67
N PRO A 275 -10.28 16.40 -12.71
CA PRO A 275 -10.83 15.07 -12.51
C PRO A 275 -10.02 14.25 -11.51
N LEU A 276 -10.71 13.48 -10.68
CA LEU A 276 -10.13 12.55 -9.72
C LEU A 276 -9.57 11.34 -10.46
N GLU A 277 -8.39 11.49 -11.05
CA GLU A 277 -7.72 10.45 -11.83
C GLU A 277 -6.26 10.30 -11.39
N LEU A 278 -5.75 9.07 -11.45
CA LEU A 278 -4.34 8.79 -11.22
C LEU A 278 -3.52 9.21 -12.45
N GLY A 279 -2.37 9.82 -12.21
CA GLY A 279 -1.36 9.99 -13.25
C GLY A 279 -0.89 8.64 -13.78
N LYS A 280 -0.47 8.57 -15.04
CA LYS A 280 0.00 7.32 -15.67
C LYS A 280 1.19 6.68 -14.94
N ASP A 281 2.00 7.51 -14.30
CA ASP A 281 3.22 7.12 -13.60
C ASP A 281 3.01 7.01 -12.08
N ASP A 282 1.75 7.09 -11.62
CA ASP A 282 1.38 7.02 -10.22
C ASP A 282 0.94 5.59 -9.86
N PHE A 283 1.54 5.05 -8.80
CA PHE A 283 1.32 3.69 -8.32
C PHE A 283 0.48 3.62 -7.04
N GLN A 284 0.06 4.76 -6.49
CA GLN A 284 -0.80 4.78 -5.31
C GLN A 284 -2.28 4.66 -5.70
N ARG A 285 -3.12 4.37 -4.70
CA ARG A 285 -4.58 4.35 -4.87
C ARG A 285 -5.14 5.75 -4.71
N LEU A 286 -6.06 6.16 -5.58
CA LEU A 286 -6.69 7.48 -5.50
C LEU A 286 -7.41 7.74 -4.16
N ASP A 287 -8.00 6.69 -3.60
CA ASP A 287 -8.61 6.71 -2.26
C ASP A 287 -7.66 7.27 -1.20
N PHE A 288 -6.38 6.91 -1.30
CA PHE A 288 -5.34 7.31 -0.36
C PHE A 288 -5.14 8.84 -0.36
N TYR A 289 -5.07 9.44 -1.55
CA TYR A 289 -4.90 10.89 -1.69
C TYR A 289 -6.10 11.67 -1.17
N CYS A 290 -7.30 11.22 -1.51
CA CYS A 290 -8.54 11.84 -1.03
C CYS A 290 -8.64 11.74 0.50
N TYR A 291 -8.31 10.58 1.06
CA TYR A 291 -8.31 10.36 2.50
C TYR A 291 -7.32 11.28 3.22
N ASP A 292 -6.07 11.34 2.75
CA ASP A 292 -5.00 12.13 3.36
C ASP A 292 -5.33 13.63 3.36
N MET A 293 -5.77 14.18 2.22
CA MET A 293 -6.21 15.57 2.11
C MET A 293 -7.44 15.87 2.98
N ALA A 294 -8.45 14.99 2.99
CA ALA A 294 -9.63 15.20 3.82
C ALA A 294 -9.32 15.20 5.31
N ARG A 295 -8.39 14.35 5.77
CA ARG A 295 -7.88 14.37 7.15
C ARG A 295 -7.19 15.69 7.49
N TYR A 296 -6.33 16.15 6.58
CA TYR A 296 -5.65 17.42 6.75
C TYR A 296 -6.65 18.58 6.85
N LEU A 297 -7.62 18.64 5.95
CA LEU A 297 -8.66 19.68 5.96
C LEU A 297 -9.53 19.64 7.23
N LEU A 298 -9.86 18.47 7.77
CA LEU A 298 -10.55 18.35 9.06
C LEU A 298 -9.71 18.95 10.20
N LYS A 299 -8.41 18.64 10.25
CA LYS A 299 -7.48 19.18 11.23
C LYS A 299 -7.41 20.71 11.15
N GLU A 300 -7.35 21.24 9.92
CA GLU A 300 -7.31 22.69 9.64
C GLU A 300 -8.70 23.35 9.64
N LYS A 301 -9.75 22.62 10.06
CA LYS A 301 -11.14 23.08 10.18
C LYS A 301 -11.75 23.65 8.89
N GLN A 302 -11.28 23.18 7.74
CA GLN A 302 -11.79 23.55 6.41
C GLN A 302 -12.99 22.67 6.00
N TYR A 303 -14.05 22.67 6.82
CA TYR A 303 -15.14 21.71 6.72
C TYR A 303 -15.89 21.75 5.38
N ALA A 304 -16.09 22.93 4.80
CA ALA A 304 -16.69 23.08 3.48
C ALA A 304 -15.88 22.35 2.39
N LEU A 305 -14.55 22.42 2.47
CA LEU A 305 -13.66 21.77 1.51
C LEU A 305 -13.58 20.25 1.76
N VAL A 306 -13.68 19.79 3.01
CA VAL A 306 -13.82 18.36 3.34
C VAL A 306 -15.04 17.78 2.64
N MET A 307 -16.21 18.44 2.76
CA MET A 307 -17.44 17.98 2.13
C MET A 307 -17.30 17.92 0.61
N LYS A 308 -16.77 18.98 -0.02
CA LYS A 308 -16.52 19.02 -1.47
C LYS A 308 -15.61 17.89 -1.95
N LEU A 309 -14.51 17.62 -1.23
CA LEU A 309 -13.59 16.54 -1.56
C LEU A 309 -14.25 15.16 -1.40
N CYS A 310 -15.03 14.95 -0.34
CA CYS A 310 -15.72 13.69 -0.10
C CYS A 310 -16.81 13.43 -1.15
N ASP A 311 -17.53 14.46 -1.61
CA ASP A 311 -18.50 14.35 -2.70
C ASP A 311 -17.83 13.95 -4.02
N ALA A 312 -16.71 14.59 -4.35
CA ALA A 312 -15.92 14.25 -5.53
C ALA A 312 -15.39 12.82 -5.46
N TRP A 313 -14.87 12.40 -4.30
CA TRP A 313 -14.38 11.05 -4.07
C TRP A 313 -15.50 10.01 -4.21
N GLN A 314 -16.68 10.26 -3.62
CA GLN A 314 -17.84 9.39 -3.79
C GLN A 314 -18.23 9.25 -5.27
N ALA A 315 -18.27 10.35 -6.02
CA ALA A 315 -18.59 10.31 -7.45
C ALA A 315 -17.56 9.50 -8.26
N ALA A 316 -16.26 9.64 -7.95
CA ALA A 316 -15.20 8.86 -8.57
C ALA A 316 -15.34 7.36 -8.27
N GLN A 317 -15.71 7.00 -7.03
CA GLN A 317 -15.98 5.61 -6.66
C GLN A 317 -17.19 5.03 -7.39
N ASP A 318 -18.29 5.78 -7.47
CA ASP A 318 -19.51 5.38 -8.18
C ASP A 318 -19.22 5.19 -9.69
N GLY A 319 -18.30 5.99 -10.24
CA GLY A 319 -17.76 5.85 -11.60
C GLY A 319 -16.74 4.70 -11.78
N GLY A 320 -16.37 3.99 -10.72
CA GLY A 320 -15.41 2.89 -10.76
C GLY A 320 -13.94 3.31 -10.86
N GLN A 321 -13.62 4.57 -10.60
CA GLN A 321 -12.24 5.09 -10.61
C GLN A 321 -11.48 4.77 -9.30
N THR A 322 -12.20 4.43 -8.23
CA THR A 322 -11.60 4.05 -6.95
C THR A 322 -12.11 2.72 -6.42
N SER A 323 -11.53 2.21 -5.32
CA SER A 323 -11.98 0.95 -4.73
C SER A 323 -13.39 1.07 -4.20
N ARG A 324 -14.28 0.16 -4.60
CA ARG A 324 -15.67 0.08 -4.09
C ARG A 324 -15.75 -0.19 -2.59
N ASP A 325 -14.68 -0.73 -2.01
CA ASP A 325 -14.68 -1.17 -0.62
C ASP A 325 -14.22 -0.06 0.35
N GLU A 326 -13.59 1.02 -0.15
CA GLU A 326 -13.13 2.10 0.72
C GLU A 326 -14.19 3.20 0.85
N SER A 327 -14.74 3.40 2.04
CA SER A 327 -15.88 4.29 2.27
C SER A 327 -15.62 5.36 3.35
N SER A 328 -14.35 5.62 3.67
CA SER A 328 -13.99 6.61 4.69
C SER A 328 -14.47 8.02 4.41
N PHE A 329 -14.74 8.40 3.16
CA PHE A 329 -15.32 9.70 2.82
C PHE A 329 -16.64 9.95 3.56
N LEU A 330 -17.45 8.91 3.84
CA LEU A 330 -18.69 9.04 4.60
C LEU A 330 -18.43 9.48 6.05
N ALA A 331 -17.45 8.85 6.72
CA ALA A 331 -17.10 9.21 8.09
C ALA A 331 -16.47 10.61 8.18
N LEU A 332 -15.60 10.94 7.21
CA LEU A 332 -14.93 12.25 7.14
C LEU A 332 -15.94 13.38 6.86
N ARG A 333 -16.88 13.16 5.93
CA ARG A 333 -17.98 14.10 5.62
C ARG A 333 -18.96 14.23 6.79
N ALA A 334 -19.30 13.13 7.46
CA ALA A 334 -20.10 13.16 8.69
C ALA A 334 -19.45 13.98 9.81
N ALA A 335 -18.13 13.86 9.99
CA ALA A 335 -17.40 14.68 10.97
C ALA A 335 -17.44 16.18 10.62
N ALA A 336 -17.30 16.54 9.34
CA ALA A 336 -17.48 17.92 8.90
C ALA A 336 -18.91 18.43 9.16
N TYR A 337 -19.94 17.61 8.88
CA TYR A 337 -21.33 17.95 9.19
C TYR A 337 -21.56 18.14 10.71
N VAL A 338 -20.95 17.34 11.58
CA VAL A 338 -21.04 17.51 13.04
C VAL A 338 -20.49 18.87 13.47
N ALA A 339 -19.34 19.28 12.96
CA ALA A 339 -18.73 20.57 13.29
C ALA A 339 -19.61 21.76 12.85
N GLU A 340 -20.24 21.65 11.68
CA GLU A 340 -21.18 22.63 11.14
C GLU A 340 -22.56 22.60 11.82
N GLY A 341 -22.87 21.56 12.61
CA GLY A 341 -24.17 21.39 13.28
C GLY A 341 -25.25 20.73 12.42
N GLU A 342 -24.87 20.15 11.29
CA GLU A 342 -25.71 19.47 10.30
C GLU A 342 -25.95 17.99 10.67
N PHE A 343 -26.40 17.73 11.91
CA PHE A 343 -26.45 16.38 12.48
C PHE A 343 -27.28 15.36 11.69
N ALA A 344 -28.36 15.80 11.04
CA ALA A 344 -29.20 14.90 10.23
C ALA A 344 -28.44 14.36 9.00
N LYS A 345 -27.59 15.19 8.38
CA LYS A 345 -26.74 14.76 7.26
C LYS A 345 -25.62 13.85 7.76
N ALA A 346 -25.00 14.18 8.90
CA ALA A 346 -24.01 13.31 9.53
C ALA A 346 -24.58 11.91 9.84
N GLU A 347 -25.80 11.84 10.37
CA GLU A 347 -26.48 10.58 10.65
C GLU A 347 -26.77 9.79 9.36
N ALA A 348 -27.20 10.47 8.29
CA ALA A 348 -27.42 9.82 6.99
C ALA A 348 -26.14 9.20 6.42
N ASP A 349 -25.01 9.91 6.47
CA ASP A 349 -23.71 9.40 6.04
C ASP A 349 -23.26 8.18 6.88
N MET A 350 -23.45 8.22 8.20
CA MET A 350 -23.11 7.08 9.06
C MET A 350 -23.98 5.85 8.78
N ARG A 351 -25.27 6.03 8.50
CA ARG A 351 -26.14 4.91 8.08
C ARG A 351 -25.71 4.31 6.74
N MET A 352 -25.30 5.15 5.78
CA MET A 352 -24.75 4.66 4.51
C MET A 352 -23.46 3.89 4.72
N LEU A 353 -22.59 4.36 5.63
CA LEU A 353 -21.35 3.66 5.96
C LEU A 353 -21.64 2.28 6.58
N ASP A 354 -22.60 2.20 7.50
CA ASP A 354 -23.01 0.95 8.14
C ASP A 354 -23.64 -0.06 7.16
N ALA A 355 -24.24 0.43 6.07
CA ALA A 355 -24.81 -0.42 5.02
C ALA A 355 -23.76 -1.01 4.07
N ARG A 356 -22.53 -0.48 4.05
CA ARG A 356 -21.45 -0.95 3.17
C ARG A 356 -20.66 -2.08 3.83
N ARG A 357 -20.20 -3.03 3.01
CA ARG A 357 -19.52 -4.27 3.47
C ARG A 357 -17.99 -4.15 3.58
N GLY A 358 -17.42 -2.96 3.35
CA GLY A 358 -15.97 -2.72 3.40
C GLY A 358 -15.51 -2.26 4.78
N GLU A 359 -14.23 -2.50 5.09
CA GLU A 359 -13.58 -1.93 6.27
C GLU A 359 -12.97 -0.56 5.90
N PRO A 360 -13.59 0.57 6.31
CA PRO A 360 -13.02 1.87 6.02
C PRO A 360 -11.72 2.08 6.80
N TRP A 361 -10.79 2.85 6.25
CA TRP A 361 -9.62 3.33 6.99
C TRP A 361 -9.97 4.22 8.19
N ALA A 362 -11.10 4.93 8.12
CA ALA A 362 -11.64 5.75 9.20
C ALA A 362 -11.79 4.98 10.52
N ARG A 363 -11.20 5.52 11.59
CA ARG A 363 -11.21 5.00 12.97
C ARG A 363 -12.07 5.87 13.88
N ASP A 364 -12.33 5.40 15.10
CA ASP A 364 -13.20 6.06 16.09
C ASP A 364 -14.64 6.36 15.60
N LEU A 365 -15.22 5.43 14.83
CA LEU A 365 -16.62 5.55 14.37
C LEU A 365 -17.61 5.57 15.55
N ALA A 366 -17.25 4.97 16.69
CA ALA A 366 -18.09 4.98 17.89
C ALA A 366 -18.14 6.37 18.54
N GLY A 367 -16.99 7.05 18.66
CA GLY A 367 -16.91 8.43 19.13
C GLY A 367 -17.72 9.37 18.25
N LEU A 368 -17.58 9.25 16.91
CA LEU A 368 -18.35 10.05 15.96
C LEU A 368 -19.87 9.84 16.09
N ARG A 369 -20.35 8.59 16.20
CA ARG A 369 -21.78 8.32 16.43
C ARG A 369 -22.28 8.92 17.75
N LYS A 370 -21.48 8.82 18.82
CA LYS A 370 -21.80 9.43 20.12
C LYS A 370 -21.93 10.95 20.00
N ALA A 371 -21.01 11.60 19.29
CA ALA A 371 -21.05 13.03 19.06
C ALA A 371 -22.29 13.46 18.26
N ILE A 372 -22.66 12.72 17.21
CA ILE A 372 -23.89 12.95 16.44
C ILE A 372 -25.13 12.89 17.35
N GLY A 373 -25.26 11.82 18.16
CA GLY A 373 -26.40 11.64 19.06
C GLY A 373 -26.48 12.70 20.16
N ALA A 374 -25.33 13.13 20.69
CA ALA A 374 -25.24 14.19 21.68
C ALA A 374 -25.35 15.61 21.09
N LYS A 375 -25.37 15.73 19.75
CA LYS A 375 -25.28 17.01 19.01
C LYS A 375 -24.05 17.83 19.42
N ASP A 376 -22.93 17.17 19.63
CA ASP A 376 -21.69 17.77 20.12
C ASP A 376 -20.86 18.37 18.96
N ARG A 377 -21.01 19.68 18.75
CA ARG A 377 -20.23 20.44 17.75
C ARG A 377 -18.75 20.60 18.12
N ALA A 378 -18.40 20.40 19.39
CA ALA A 378 -17.03 20.55 19.87
C ALA A 378 -16.21 19.26 19.73
N PHE A 379 -16.84 18.15 19.32
CA PHE A 379 -16.15 16.90 19.06
C PHE A 379 -15.09 17.06 17.96
N VAL A 380 -13.84 16.76 18.31
CA VAL A 380 -12.72 16.74 17.36
C VAL A 380 -12.52 15.30 16.90
N TYR A 381 -12.90 15.02 15.67
CA TYR A 381 -12.75 13.68 15.09
C TYR A 381 -11.29 13.40 14.73
N VAL A 382 -10.76 12.26 15.20
CA VAL A 382 -9.41 11.78 14.87
C VAL A 382 -9.52 10.51 14.01
N PRO A 383 -9.56 10.65 12.68
CA PRO A 383 -9.90 9.56 11.77
C PRO A 383 -8.90 8.39 11.70
N GLY A 384 -7.69 8.51 12.29
CA GLY A 384 -6.64 7.49 12.15
C GLY A 384 -6.22 7.27 10.69
N GLY A 385 -5.91 6.02 10.32
CA GLY A 385 -5.75 5.60 8.92
C GLY A 385 -4.30 5.29 8.49
N PRO A 386 -4.06 5.09 7.18
CA PRO A 386 -2.73 4.80 6.66
C PRO A 386 -1.76 5.97 6.92
N GLU A 387 -0.47 5.66 6.88
CA GLU A 387 0.60 6.66 6.96
C GLU A 387 0.54 7.62 5.78
N THR A 388 0.91 8.88 6.01
CA THR A 388 0.98 9.93 4.98
C THR A 388 1.97 9.55 3.87
N PHE A 389 1.77 10.07 2.66
CA PHE A 389 2.69 9.80 1.56
C PHE A 389 4.06 10.40 1.86
N ARG A 390 5.09 9.56 1.83
CA ARG A 390 6.48 10.01 1.92
C ARG A 390 7.12 9.98 0.55
N VAL A 391 7.83 11.05 0.21
CA VAL A 391 8.63 11.14 -1.03
C VAL A 391 9.73 10.08 -1.06
N PHE A 392 10.38 9.89 0.08
CA PHE A 392 11.40 8.88 0.32
C PHE A 392 10.81 7.79 1.22
N ALA A 393 11.09 6.53 0.91
CA ALA A 393 10.69 5.44 1.79
C ALA A 393 11.51 5.52 3.09
N VAL A 394 10.89 5.18 4.23
CA VAL A 394 11.65 4.90 5.45
C VAL A 394 12.41 3.61 5.19
N GLY A 395 13.73 3.61 5.40
CA GLY A 395 14.57 2.44 5.12
C GLY A 395 14.07 1.21 5.89
N GLU A 396 14.06 0.06 5.21
CA GLU A 396 13.83 -1.27 5.79
C GLU A 396 15.03 -1.80 6.56
#